data_AF-A0A969SMW1-F1
#
_entry.id   AF-A0A969SMW1-F1
#
_cell.length_a   1.000
_cell.length_b   1.000
_cell.length_c   1.000
_cell.angle_alpha   90.00
_cell.angle_beta   90.00
_cell.angle_gamma   90.00
#
_symmetry.space_group_name_H-M   'P 1'
#
loop_
_entity.id
_entity.type
_entity.pdbx_description
1 polymer ?
#
loop_
_entity_poly.entity_id
_entity_poly.type
_entity_poly.pdbx_seq_one_letter_code
_entity_poly.pdbx_strand_id
1 'polypeptide(L)'
;MKVDVPTLPYRTSFSSYAKCLIDDEKNIILSQASLEQLSNIIPKESFSEGKEDLLPFASNVCTVNVANKNHDSIRTKTALKIRDAFIHKPVNQEHNREKIIGHFISAAFSEYDPEYRIGKGSKILLEEEIKETSKPFNIALSGFVYKIIDQEFAEKLIEANNPTSPSYLSISLSWEIAFNNYKLMLDSMFVEEAEIIDDPQIIEKYNEYLLSNGGKGVLPNGRKIYRLIEEEKPGDIILPLGAGFTISPAGNVQGVFVHQEEIFSEKEENKSSFEKNNSQKININVRNSKSMKKIKIKTFDDVQKLLDSSDAAVQVGGVDYDPADIQEILLSKIEEMNSIYKKELEAKENTAKEAVEMKENLEKEMQHLKETNEASMQTLNESLKKIKEELEKVKLEKEEFEKNQAFNERMTNLDEEFDLDDEVRADIASKIHGLSDQEYTDWYNSFSKYAKKMKKVVNEMTASENLEVKSINTEGEDTDDPLLDAFRKLKKLSQIFLTLLSPMKRGLINLNKHSIKKI
;
A
#
# COMPACT_ATOMS: atom_id res chain seq x y z
N MET A 1 16.63 20.95 53.85
CA MET A 1 17.15 19.58 53.95
C MET A 1 17.07 19.00 52.54
N LYS A 2 18.19 18.88 51.83
CA LYS A 2 18.22 18.18 50.52
C LYS A 2 18.26 16.70 50.81
N VAL A 3 17.21 15.98 50.41
CA VAL A 3 17.18 14.52 50.48
C VAL A 3 17.71 14.03 49.15
N ASP A 4 18.91 13.45 49.17
CA ASP A 4 19.45 12.70 48.03
C ASP A 4 18.57 11.46 47.82
N VAL A 5 17.93 11.39 46.66
CA VAL A 5 17.15 10.23 46.24
C VAL A 5 18.07 9.32 45.42
N PRO A 6 18.24 8.04 45.78
CA PRO A 6 19.13 7.14 45.06
C PRO A 6 18.59 6.87 43.65
N THR A 7 19.45 6.99 42.65
CA THR A 7 19.16 6.68 41.25
C THR A 7 19.06 5.17 41.07
N LEU A 8 17.83 4.66 40.92
CA LEU A 8 17.60 3.26 40.56
C LEU A 8 17.91 3.04 39.05
N PRO A 9 18.55 1.92 38.67
CA PRO A 9 19.05 1.68 37.30
C PRO A 9 17.95 1.41 36.26
N TYR A 10 16.71 1.17 36.67
CA TYR A 10 15.59 0.88 35.77
C TYR A 10 14.39 1.75 36.11
N ARG A 11 13.85 2.41 35.07
CA ARG A 11 12.65 3.26 35.14
C ARG A 11 11.50 2.52 34.47
N THR A 12 10.59 1.96 35.26
CA THR A 12 9.35 1.36 34.75
C THR A 12 8.25 2.42 34.76
N SER A 13 7.73 2.77 33.59
CA SER A 13 6.57 3.66 33.47
C SER A 13 5.31 2.84 33.22
N PHE A 14 4.30 3.04 34.05
CA PHE A 14 2.94 2.60 33.78
C PHE A 14 2.15 3.81 33.30
N SER A 15 1.43 3.68 32.19
CA SER A 15 0.44 4.66 31.77
C SER A 15 -0.95 4.08 32.06
N SER A 16 -1.81 4.90 32.65
CA SER A 16 -3.22 4.61 32.86
C SER A 16 -3.99 5.85 32.44
N TYR A 17 -5.10 5.66 31.74
CA TYR A 17 -5.95 6.74 31.28
C TYR A 17 -6.96 7.06 32.37
N ALA A 18 -6.81 8.21 33.02
CA ALA A 18 -7.88 8.80 33.82
C ALA A 18 -8.61 9.81 32.95
N LYS A 19 -9.84 9.49 32.53
CA LYS A 19 -10.73 10.44 31.86
C LYS A 19 -11.30 11.37 32.93
N CYS A 20 -10.97 12.65 32.86
CA CYS A 20 -11.62 13.66 33.69
C CYS A 20 -13.07 13.80 33.22
N LEU A 21 -14.04 13.61 34.13
CA LEU A 21 -15.43 14.00 33.92
C LEU A 21 -15.46 15.54 33.83
N ILE A 22 -15.73 16.07 32.65
CA ILE A 22 -15.79 17.52 32.41
C ILE A 22 -17.19 17.82 31.89
N ASP A 23 -18.00 18.48 32.72
CA ASP A 23 -19.36 18.99 32.49
C ASP A 23 -20.10 18.23 31.36
N ASP A 24 -20.44 16.98 31.68
CA ASP A 24 -20.61 15.90 30.72
C ASP A 24 -21.86 16.07 29.86
N GLU A 25 -22.94 16.69 30.34
CA GLU A 25 -24.25 16.67 29.65
C GLU A 25 -24.23 17.40 28.29
N LYS A 26 -23.67 18.61 28.21
CA LYS A 26 -23.66 19.37 26.94
C LYS A 26 -22.73 18.75 25.91
N ASN A 27 -21.57 18.25 26.34
CA ASN A 27 -20.64 17.58 25.45
C ASN A 27 -21.22 16.25 24.98
N ILE A 28 -21.85 15.47 25.85
CA ILE A 28 -22.60 14.24 25.51
C ILE A 28 -23.67 14.52 24.45
N ILE A 29 -24.50 15.55 24.65
CA ILE A 29 -25.58 15.90 23.70
C ILE A 29 -25.01 16.30 22.34
N LEU A 30 -23.94 17.10 22.29
CA LEU A 30 -23.27 17.47 21.04
C LEU A 30 -22.66 16.24 20.34
N SER A 31 -22.08 15.34 21.14
CA SER A 31 -21.48 14.08 20.70
C SER A 31 -22.47 13.19 19.96
N GLN A 32 -23.60 12.92 20.62
CA GLN A 32 -24.67 12.11 20.07
C GLN A 32 -25.28 12.78 18.83
N ALA A 33 -25.64 14.06 18.94
CA ALA A 33 -26.34 14.79 17.89
C ALA A 33 -25.56 14.85 16.56
N SER A 34 -24.23 14.78 16.57
CA SER A 34 -23.44 14.73 15.34
C SER A 34 -23.27 13.33 14.80
N LEU A 35 -23.02 12.31 15.63
CA LEU A 35 -22.94 10.93 15.13
C LEU A 35 -24.30 10.44 14.63
N GLU A 36 -25.40 10.93 15.19
CA GLU A 36 -26.76 10.73 14.67
C GLU A 36 -26.91 11.16 13.21
N GLN A 37 -26.13 12.13 12.72
CA GLN A 37 -26.19 12.53 11.31
C GLN A 37 -25.68 11.42 10.38
N LEU A 38 -24.83 10.50 10.86
CA LEU A 38 -24.39 9.31 10.14
C LEU A 38 -25.50 8.24 10.06
N SER A 39 -26.55 8.32 10.88
CA SER A 39 -27.69 7.40 10.73
C SER A 39 -28.32 7.49 9.34
N ASN A 40 -28.24 8.66 8.69
CA ASN A 40 -28.78 8.90 7.35
C ASN A 40 -28.12 8.06 6.26
N ILE A 41 -26.91 7.52 6.49
CA ILE A 41 -26.24 6.66 5.52
C ILE A 41 -26.62 5.19 5.68
N ILE A 42 -27.24 4.79 6.79
CA ILE A 42 -27.73 3.43 7.00
C ILE A 42 -29.02 3.23 6.19
N PRO A 43 -29.09 2.29 5.22
CA PRO A 43 -30.31 2.01 4.46
C PRO A 43 -31.46 1.61 5.40
N LYS A 44 -32.67 2.11 5.16
CA LYS A 44 -33.84 1.86 6.04
C LYS A 44 -34.20 0.38 6.14
N GLU A 45 -33.93 -0.38 5.08
CA GLU A 45 -34.14 -1.82 5.01
C GLU A 45 -33.26 -2.57 6.03
N SER A 46 -32.20 -1.94 6.55
CA SER A 46 -31.33 -2.49 7.59
C SER A 46 -32.07 -2.73 8.91
N PHE A 47 -33.22 -2.08 9.12
CA PHE A 47 -34.07 -2.19 10.29
C PHE A 47 -35.33 -3.04 10.06
N SER A 48 -35.40 -3.77 8.95
CA SER A 48 -36.55 -4.63 8.64
C SER A 48 -36.56 -5.88 9.51
N GLU A 49 -37.76 -6.39 9.80
CA GLU A 49 -37.99 -7.66 10.49
C GLU A 49 -37.21 -8.81 9.82
N GLY A 50 -36.63 -9.71 10.62
CA GLY A 50 -35.80 -10.82 10.17
C GLY A 50 -34.30 -10.54 10.03
N LYS A 51 -33.81 -9.40 10.57
CA LYS A 51 -32.39 -9.01 10.62
C LYS A 51 -31.88 -8.79 12.05
N GLU A 52 -32.52 -9.41 13.03
CA GLU A 52 -32.22 -9.23 14.45
C GLU A 52 -30.80 -9.70 14.81
N ASP A 53 -30.22 -10.59 14.01
CA ASP A 53 -28.85 -11.10 14.08
C ASP A 53 -27.79 -10.09 13.59
N LEU A 54 -28.21 -9.02 12.93
CA LEU A 54 -27.33 -7.96 12.43
C LEU A 54 -27.40 -6.73 13.34
N LEU A 55 -26.26 -6.07 13.53
CA LEU A 55 -26.16 -4.78 14.21
C LEU A 55 -25.76 -3.70 13.18
N PRO A 56 -26.70 -2.85 12.73
CA PRO A 56 -26.39 -1.75 11.83
C PRO A 56 -25.52 -0.70 12.52
N PHE A 57 -24.49 -0.22 11.82
CA PHE A 57 -23.61 0.83 12.31
C PHE A 57 -23.22 1.82 11.21
N ALA A 58 -22.77 3.01 11.61
CA ALA A 58 -22.16 4.01 10.73
C ALA A 58 -21.00 4.73 11.41
N SER A 59 -19.91 5.02 10.69
CA SER A 59 -18.75 5.70 11.26
C SER A 59 -17.89 6.36 10.17
N ASN A 60 -17.17 7.41 10.56
CA ASN A 60 -16.10 7.99 9.74
C ASN A 60 -14.88 7.06 9.76
N VAL A 61 -14.36 6.70 8.59
CA VAL A 61 -13.29 5.69 8.44
C VAL A 61 -11.91 6.32 8.22
N CYS A 62 -11.84 7.43 7.49
CA CYS A 62 -10.60 8.15 7.22
C CYS A 62 -10.87 9.62 6.87
N THR A 63 -9.85 10.45 7.06
CA THR A 63 -9.87 11.88 6.71
C THR A 63 -9.09 12.10 5.42
N VAL A 64 -9.72 12.79 4.47
CA VAL A 64 -9.18 13.16 3.15
C VAL A 64 -8.45 14.49 3.25
N ASN A 65 -7.44 14.71 2.40
CA ASN A 65 -6.60 15.91 2.34
C ASN A 65 -5.74 16.19 3.60
N VAL A 66 -5.66 15.21 4.51
CA VAL A 66 -4.83 15.26 5.73
C VAL A 66 -4.10 13.94 5.90
N ALA A 67 -2.84 13.98 6.29
CA ALA A 67 -2.08 12.78 6.62
C ALA A 67 -2.49 12.23 7.99
N ASN A 68 -2.71 10.92 8.06
CA ASN A 68 -3.07 10.20 9.28
C ASN A 68 -1.85 9.91 10.17
N LYS A 69 -2.05 9.21 11.30
CA LYS A 69 -0.96 8.82 12.21
C LYS A 69 0.09 7.88 11.58
N ASN A 70 -0.26 7.16 10.53
CA ASN A 70 0.67 6.34 9.75
C ASN A 70 1.41 7.14 8.67
N HIS A 71 1.21 8.46 8.64
CA HIS A 71 1.75 9.39 7.66
C HIS A 71 1.23 9.17 6.23
N ASP A 72 0.05 8.58 6.10
CA ASP A 72 -0.60 8.35 4.81
C ASP A 72 -1.75 9.35 4.59
N SER A 73 -1.85 9.88 3.37
CA SER A 73 -2.93 10.76 2.95
C SER A 73 -3.46 10.40 1.57
N ILE A 74 -4.69 10.81 1.27
CA ILE A 74 -5.31 10.75 -0.06
C ILE A 74 -5.92 12.11 -0.42
N ARG A 75 -6.00 12.41 -1.71
CA ARG A 75 -6.68 13.60 -2.24
C ARG A 75 -8.16 13.37 -2.49
N THR A 76 -8.91 14.47 -2.62
CA THR A 76 -10.33 14.46 -3.00
C THR A 76 -10.61 13.58 -4.22
N LYS A 77 -9.81 13.71 -5.29
CA LYS A 77 -9.97 12.92 -6.51
C LYS A 77 -9.87 11.41 -6.25
N THR A 78 -8.91 10.99 -5.43
CA THR A 78 -8.77 9.59 -5.00
C THR A 78 -9.96 9.17 -4.16
N ALA A 79 -10.39 9.98 -3.19
CA ALA A 79 -11.52 9.69 -2.32
C ALA A 79 -12.82 9.46 -3.12
N LEU A 80 -13.10 10.31 -4.11
CA LEU A 80 -14.27 10.18 -5.01
C LEU A 80 -14.28 8.84 -5.76
N LYS A 81 -13.12 8.35 -6.18
CA LYS A 81 -13.01 7.07 -6.88
C LYS A 81 -13.20 5.86 -5.95
N ILE A 82 -12.55 5.88 -4.79
CA ILE A 82 -12.44 4.68 -3.95
C ILE A 82 -13.58 4.52 -2.94
N ARG A 83 -14.38 5.58 -2.70
CA ARG A 83 -15.46 5.56 -1.70
C ARG A 83 -16.36 4.33 -1.85
N ASP A 84 -16.93 4.13 -3.03
CA ASP A 84 -17.91 3.06 -3.25
C ASP A 84 -17.26 1.67 -3.33
N ALA A 85 -15.93 1.60 -3.56
CA ALA A 85 -15.19 0.35 -3.55
C ALA A 85 -15.06 -0.27 -2.14
N PHE A 86 -15.42 0.46 -1.08
CA PHE A 86 -15.57 -0.10 0.27
C PHE A 86 -16.85 -0.93 0.44
N ILE A 87 -17.87 -0.76 -0.40
CA ILE A 87 -19.13 -1.49 -0.28
C ILE A 87 -18.84 -2.99 -0.44
N HIS A 88 -19.44 -3.80 0.45
CA HIS A 88 -19.22 -5.24 0.61
C HIS A 88 -17.81 -5.67 1.03
N LYS A 89 -16.91 -4.74 1.36
CA LYS A 89 -15.63 -5.09 1.99
C LYS A 89 -15.83 -5.50 3.45
N PRO A 90 -15.01 -6.43 3.96
CA PRO A 90 -15.10 -6.88 5.33
C PRO A 90 -14.75 -5.75 6.32
N VAL A 91 -15.40 -5.79 7.48
CA VAL A 91 -14.92 -5.09 8.68
C VAL A 91 -14.44 -6.12 9.69
N ASN A 92 -13.27 -5.87 10.27
CA ASN A 92 -12.62 -6.75 11.22
C ASN A 92 -12.40 -6.07 12.57
N GLN A 93 -11.90 -6.83 13.55
CA GLN A 93 -11.49 -6.29 14.84
C GLN A 93 -9.97 -6.09 14.90
N GLU A 94 -9.53 -4.88 15.25
CA GLU A 94 -8.13 -4.49 15.46
C GLU A 94 -7.20 -4.87 14.29
N HIS A 95 -7.66 -4.64 13.05
CA HIS A 95 -6.92 -4.95 11.81
C HIS A 95 -6.54 -6.45 11.64
N ASN A 96 -7.22 -7.35 12.36
CA ASN A 96 -7.01 -8.78 12.23
C ASN A 96 -7.95 -9.37 11.17
N ARG A 97 -7.40 -9.65 9.98
CA ARG A 97 -8.15 -10.21 8.84
C ARG A 97 -8.71 -11.62 9.04
N GLU A 98 -8.29 -12.33 10.09
CA GLU A 98 -8.89 -13.61 10.49
C GLU A 98 -10.16 -13.40 11.33
N LYS A 99 -10.32 -12.22 11.95
CA LYS A 99 -11.45 -11.84 12.80
C LYS A 99 -12.41 -10.91 12.06
N ILE A 100 -12.99 -11.42 10.97
CA ILE A 100 -14.04 -10.70 10.23
C ILE A 100 -15.34 -10.79 11.01
N ILE A 101 -15.93 -9.64 11.32
CA ILE A 101 -17.12 -9.52 12.17
C ILE A 101 -18.28 -8.80 11.47
N GLY A 102 -18.10 -8.41 10.21
CA GLY A 102 -19.12 -7.67 9.48
C GLY A 102 -18.72 -7.31 8.06
N HIS A 103 -19.55 -6.48 7.43
CA HIS A 103 -19.26 -5.89 6.12
C HIS A 103 -19.92 -4.51 5.96
N PHE A 104 -19.43 -3.72 5.00
CA PHE A 104 -20.02 -2.44 4.63
C PHE A 104 -21.13 -2.58 3.59
N ILE A 105 -22.13 -1.69 3.65
CA ILE A 105 -23.31 -1.70 2.78
C ILE A 105 -23.55 -0.36 2.08
N SER A 106 -23.04 0.74 2.63
CA SER A 106 -23.12 2.06 2.00
C SER A 106 -21.92 2.92 2.37
N ALA A 107 -21.69 3.95 1.57
CA ALA A 107 -20.61 4.91 1.76
C ALA A 107 -21.09 6.33 1.43
N ALA A 108 -20.53 7.32 2.09
CA ALA A 108 -20.81 8.74 1.89
C ALA A 108 -19.60 9.59 2.26
N PHE A 109 -19.74 10.91 2.12
CA PHE A 109 -18.79 11.88 2.65
C PHE A 109 -19.41 12.62 3.83
N SER A 110 -18.58 13.03 4.78
CA SER A 110 -19.03 13.85 5.90
C SER A 110 -18.03 14.96 6.21
N GLU A 111 -18.50 16.02 6.86
CA GLU A 111 -17.69 17.16 7.25
C GLU A 111 -16.54 16.73 8.17
N TYR A 112 -15.44 17.47 8.15
CA TYR A 112 -14.34 17.29 9.10
C TYR A 112 -14.25 18.50 10.03
N ASP A 113 -14.03 18.25 11.32
CA ASP A 113 -13.78 19.30 12.31
C ASP A 113 -12.39 19.11 12.95
N PRO A 114 -11.43 20.04 12.73
CA PRO A 114 -10.09 19.97 13.29
C PRO A 114 -10.02 20.17 14.81
N GLU A 115 -11.03 20.82 15.42
CA GLU A 115 -11.09 20.96 16.88
C GLU A 115 -11.57 19.67 17.57
N TYR A 116 -12.01 18.67 16.78
CA TYR A 116 -12.50 17.37 17.22
C TYR A 116 -13.19 17.43 18.58
N ARG A 117 -14.23 18.27 18.67
CA ARG A 117 -15.17 18.16 19.77
C ARG A 117 -16.03 16.96 19.47
N ILE A 118 -16.12 16.09 20.45
CA ILE A 118 -16.95 14.91 20.42
C ILE A 118 -18.31 15.28 19.79
N GLY A 119 -18.59 14.67 18.62
CA GLY A 119 -19.73 15.02 17.78
C GLY A 119 -19.69 16.39 17.10
N LYS A 120 -18.66 16.63 16.30
CA LYS A 120 -18.72 17.55 15.15
C LYS A 120 -17.98 16.90 13.98
N GLY A 121 -18.34 17.26 12.75
CA GLY A 121 -17.73 16.66 11.55
C GLY A 121 -18.35 15.30 11.18
N SER A 122 -19.68 15.22 11.20
CA SER A 122 -20.42 14.05 10.72
C SER A 122 -21.62 14.42 9.86
N LYS A 123 -21.78 15.71 9.56
CA LYS A 123 -22.79 16.18 8.61
C LYS A 123 -22.47 15.61 7.25
N ILE A 124 -23.44 14.93 6.64
CA ILE A 124 -23.28 14.36 5.31
C ILE A 124 -23.08 15.48 4.29
N LEU A 125 -22.08 15.29 3.42
CA LEU A 125 -21.72 16.20 2.34
C LEU A 125 -22.12 15.59 1.00
N LEU A 126 -22.51 16.46 0.06
CA LEU A 126 -22.76 16.07 -1.32
C LEU A 126 -21.46 16.06 -2.12
N GLU A 127 -21.39 15.23 -3.17
CA GLU A 127 -20.20 15.17 -4.03
C GLU A 127 -19.89 16.52 -4.69
N GLU A 128 -20.92 17.27 -5.07
CA GLU A 128 -20.81 18.59 -5.67
C GLU A 128 -20.13 19.61 -4.75
N GLU A 129 -20.30 19.47 -3.44
CA GLU A 129 -19.70 20.35 -2.44
C GLU A 129 -18.21 20.10 -2.24
N ILE A 130 -17.72 18.91 -2.65
CA ILE A 130 -16.33 18.48 -2.40
C ILE A 130 -15.49 18.32 -3.66
N LYS A 131 -16.08 18.21 -4.87
CA LYS A 131 -15.34 17.93 -6.12
C LYS A 131 -14.10 18.81 -6.34
N GLU A 132 -14.16 20.07 -5.90
CA GLU A 132 -13.08 21.05 -6.07
C GLU A 132 -12.42 21.48 -4.76
N THR A 133 -12.77 20.85 -3.63
CA THR A 133 -12.22 21.23 -2.33
C THR A 133 -10.87 20.56 -2.07
N SER A 134 -9.91 21.35 -1.60
CA SER A 134 -8.68 20.88 -0.95
C SER A 134 -8.82 20.78 0.56
N LYS A 135 -9.96 21.23 1.11
CA LYS A 135 -10.21 21.21 2.55
C LYS A 135 -10.37 19.77 3.04
N PRO A 136 -10.02 19.50 4.31
CA PRO A 136 -10.28 18.21 4.91
C PRO A 136 -11.78 17.88 4.98
N PHE A 137 -12.10 16.61 4.76
CA PHE A 137 -13.42 15.99 4.97
C PHE A 137 -13.22 14.50 5.27
N ASN A 138 -14.27 13.77 5.63
CA ASN A 138 -14.19 12.35 5.97
C ASN A 138 -14.88 11.48 4.92
N ILE A 139 -14.38 10.25 4.75
CA ILE A 139 -15.15 9.14 4.19
C ILE A 139 -15.94 8.52 5.35
N ALA A 140 -17.26 8.40 5.18
CA ALA A 140 -18.15 7.76 6.12
C ALA A 140 -18.68 6.46 5.52
N LEU A 141 -18.68 5.38 6.31
CA LEU A 141 -19.16 4.07 5.89
C LEU A 141 -20.25 3.58 6.83
N SER A 142 -21.24 2.86 6.30
CA SER A 142 -22.20 2.10 7.09
C SER A 142 -22.12 0.62 6.77
N GLY A 143 -22.53 -0.21 7.72
CA GLY A 143 -22.40 -1.65 7.61
C GLY A 143 -23.19 -2.41 8.66
N PHE A 144 -22.97 -3.72 8.68
CA PHE A 144 -23.48 -4.61 9.71
C PHE A 144 -22.34 -5.27 10.47
N VAL A 145 -22.49 -5.39 11.78
CA VAL A 145 -21.77 -6.36 12.61
C VAL A 145 -22.66 -7.60 12.78
N TYR A 146 -22.09 -8.79 12.60
CA TYR A 146 -22.77 -10.07 12.78
C TYR A 146 -22.80 -10.43 14.27
N LYS A 147 -23.92 -10.23 14.95
CA LYS A 147 -24.06 -10.54 16.39
C LYS A 147 -23.80 -12.03 16.67
N ILE A 148 -24.15 -12.90 15.71
CA ILE A 148 -23.95 -14.35 15.81
C ILE A 148 -22.47 -14.78 15.78
N ILE A 149 -21.59 -13.97 15.18
CA ILE A 149 -20.16 -14.28 15.09
C ILE A 149 -19.44 -13.79 16.35
N ASP A 150 -19.76 -12.58 16.80
CA ASP A 150 -19.14 -11.98 17.99
C ASP A 150 -20.15 -11.12 18.76
N GLN A 151 -20.92 -11.78 19.63
CA GLN A 151 -21.91 -11.12 20.47
C GLN A 151 -21.26 -10.18 21.49
N GLU A 152 -20.13 -10.57 22.06
CA GLU A 152 -19.40 -9.77 23.05
C GLU A 152 -18.93 -8.45 22.43
N PHE A 153 -18.41 -8.50 21.21
CA PHE A 153 -18.04 -7.29 20.48
C PHE A 153 -19.25 -6.42 20.15
N ALA A 154 -20.37 -7.01 19.70
CA ALA A 154 -21.60 -6.27 19.44
C ALA A 154 -22.10 -5.52 20.69
N GLU A 155 -22.06 -6.16 21.86
CA GLU A 155 -22.42 -5.53 23.14
C GLU A 155 -21.46 -4.38 23.51
N LYS A 156 -20.15 -4.56 23.33
CA LYS A 156 -19.16 -3.48 23.53
C LYS A 156 -19.39 -2.30 22.58
N LEU A 157 -19.79 -2.58 21.34
CA LEU A 157 -20.09 -1.53 20.36
C LEU A 157 -21.35 -0.73 20.74
N ILE A 158 -22.38 -1.41 21.25
CA ILE A 158 -23.58 -0.80 21.83
C ILE A 158 -23.20 0.03 23.06
N GLU A 159 -22.34 -0.49 23.94
CA GLU A 159 -21.86 0.22 25.12
C GLU A 159 -21.06 1.48 24.73
N ALA A 160 -20.23 1.40 23.68
CA ALA A 160 -19.50 2.55 23.14
C ALA A 160 -20.41 3.64 22.55
N ASN A 161 -21.70 3.35 22.35
CA ASN A 161 -22.72 4.32 21.95
C ASN A 161 -23.51 4.89 23.14
N ASN A 162 -23.34 4.35 24.35
CA ASN A 162 -24.00 4.86 25.55
C ASN A 162 -23.16 5.99 26.18
N PRO A 163 -23.65 7.24 26.21
CA PRO A 163 -22.89 8.35 26.77
C PRO A 163 -22.62 8.27 28.27
N THR A 164 -23.43 7.49 28.99
CA THR A 164 -23.24 7.24 30.42
C THR A 164 -22.21 6.13 30.67
N SER A 165 -21.80 5.39 29.64
CA SER A 165 -20.77 4.37 29.78
C SER A 165 -19.36 4.99 29.79
N PRO A 166 -18.43 4.47 30.61
CA PRO A 166 -17.01 4.82 30.50
C PRO A 166 -16.42 4.49 29.11
N SER A 167 -17.02 3.55 28.39
CA SER A 167 -16.63 3.11 27.05
C SER A 167 -17.16 4.02 25.93
N TYR A 168 -17.89 5.09 26.26
CA TYR A 168 -18.46 5.99 25.26
C TYR A 168 -17.40 6.52 24.29
N LEU A 169 -17.62 6.27 22.99
CA LEU A 169 -16.78 6.65 21.86
C LEU A 169 -15.34 6.12 21.93
N SER A 170 -15.16 5.02 22.65
CA SER A 170 -13.89 4.31 22.73
C SER A 170 -13.56 3.56 21.44
N ILE A 171 -14.57 3.11 20.70
CA ILE A 171 -14.40 2.33 19.46
C ILE A 171 -14.64 3.22 18.24
N SER A 172 -13.76 3.11 17.26
CA SER A 172 -13.80 3.84 15.98
C SER A 172 -13.39 2.93 14.83
N LEU A 173 -13.51 3.40 13.58
CA LEU A 173 -12.98 2.68 12.43
C LEU A 173 -11.61 3.20 12.00
N SER A 174 -10.83 2.33 11.38
CA SER A 174 -9.57 2.65 10.72
C SER A 174 -9.51 1.90 9.40
N TRP A 175 -9.37 2.62 8.28
CA TRP A 175 -9.39 2.05 6.93
C TRP A 175 -8.23 1.06 6.67
N GLU A 176 -8.43 0.15 5.72
CA GLU A 176 -7.38 -0.69 5.14
C GLU A 176 -7.38 -0.53 3.64
N ILE A 177 -6.25 -0.08 3.09
CA ILE A 177 -6.07 0.12 1.65
C ILE A 177 -4.78 -0.56 1.18
N ALA A 178 -4.82 -1.13 -0.02
CA ALA A 178 -3.65 -1.55 -0.78
C ALA A 178 -3.38 -0.55 -1.89
N PHE A 179 -2.12 -0.28 -2.14
CA PHE A 179 -1.67 0.57 -3.23
C PHE A 179 -0.29 0.14 -3.69
N ASN A 180 0.05 0.40 -4.95
CA ASN A 180 1.36 0.07 -5.52
C ASN A 180 2.30 1.28 -5.60
N ASN A 181 1.76 2.50 -5.72
CA ASN A 181 2.53 3.73 -5.87
C ASN A 181 2.04 4.83 -4.93
N TYR A 182 2.92 5.77 -4.62
CA TYR A 182 2.64 6.97 -3.83
C TYR A 182 3.62 8.09 -4.19
N LYS A 183 3.20 9.33 -3.93
CA LYS A 183 4.05 10.53 -3.95
C LYS A 183 4.50 10.87 -2.53
N LEU A 184 5.49 11.74 -2.42
CA LEU A 184 5.90 12.27 -1.12
C LEU A 184 5.28 13.64 -0.87
N MET A 185 4.92 13.86 0.39
CA MET A 185 4.48 15.14 0.94
C MET A 185 5.50 15.59 1.98
N LEU A 186 6.04 16.80 1.83
CA LEU A 186 6.96 17.38 2.80
C LEU A 186 6.35 18.55 3.58
N ASP A 187 6.87 18.77 4.79
CA ASP A 187 6.61 19.87 5.73
C ASP A 187 5.22 19.94 6.38
N SER A 188 4.14 19.71 5.64
CA SER A 188 2.77 19.74 6.19
C SER A 188 2.06 18.39 6.08
N MET A 189 1.19 18.14 7.06
CA MET A 189 0.22 17.04 7.02
C MET A 189 -1.01 17.39 6.16
N PHE A 190 -1.26 18.66 5.91
CA PHE A 190 -2.33 19.11 5.03
C PHE A 190 -1.83 19.09 3.59
N VAL A 191 -2.58 18.41 2.71
CA VAL A 191 -2.17 18.22 1.32
C VAL A 191 -2.00 19.54 0.56
N GLU A 192 -2.79 20.56 0.92
CA GLU A 192 -2.75 21.90 0.31
C GLU A 192 -1.47 22.68 0.66
N GLU A 193 -0.91 22.43 1.85
CA GLU A 193 0.26 23.16 2.37
C GLU A 193 1.57 22.40 2.17
N ALA A 194 1.50 21.15 1.69
CA ALA A 194 2.64 20.28 1.55
C ALA A 194 3.35 20.45 0.20
N GLU A 195 4.68 20.37 0.20
CA GLU A 195 5.44 20.22 -1.04
C GLU A 195 5.28 18.79 -1.54
N ILE A 196 4.79 18.63 -2.78
CA ILE A 196 4.57 17.31 -3.41
C ILE A 196 5.75 16.94 -4.29
N ILE A 197 6.33 15.77 -4.06
CA ILE A 197 7.42 15.20 -4.84
C ILE A 197 6.96 13.90 -5.51
N ASP A 198 7.11 13.85 -6.84
CA ASP A 198 6.80 12.68 -7.68
C ASP A 198 8.01 12.19 -8.50
N ASP A 199 9.22 12.59 -8.12
CA ASP A 199 10.46 12.11 -8.73
C ASP A 199 10.83 10.73 -8.15
N PRO A 200 10.87 9.65 -8.97
CA PRO A 200 11.20 8.31 -8.50
C PRO A 200 12.55 8.21 -7.78
N GLN A 201 13.56 8.97 -8.20
CA GLN A 201 14.89 8.94 -7.59
C GLN A 201 14.87 9.54 -6.18
N ILE A 202 14.07 10.60 -6.00
CA ILE A 202 13.91 11.23 -4.68
C ILE A 202 13.06 10.34 -3.77
N ILE A 203 12.01 9.71 -4.31
CA ILE A 203 11.18 8.75 -3.57
C ILE A 203 12.02 7.59 -3.04
N GLU A 204 12.85 6.98 -3.89
CA GLU A 204 13.76 5.89 -3.49
C GLU A 204 14.76 6.35 -2.43
N LYS A 205 15.38 7.52 -2.64
CA LYS A 205 16.31 8.12 -1.66
C LYS A 205 15.66 8.37 -0.30
N TYR A 206 14.39 8.78 -0.27
CA TYR A 206 13.70 9.11 0.97
C TYR A 206 12.94 7.94 1.59
N ASN A 207 12.99 6.76 0.96
CA ASN A 207 12.25 5.58 1.38
C ASN A 207 12.58 5.12 2.80
N GLU A 208 13.84 5.25 3.24
CA GLU A 208 14.29 4.86 4.59
C GLU A 208 13.76 5.76 5.71
N TYR A 209 13.32 6.99 5.40
CA TYR A 209 12.82 7.94 6.40
C TYR A 209 11.32 7.80 6.65
N LEU A 210 10.60 7.07 5.78
CA LEU A 210 9.16 6.88 5.87
C LEU A 210 8.78 6.03 7.09
N LEU A 211 7.75 6.48 7.82
CA LEU A 211 7.25 5.78 9.02
C LEU A 211 6.81 4.34 8.69
N SER A 212 6.18 4.14 7.54
CA SER A 212 5.74 2.82 7.04
C SER A 212 6.88 1.83 6.83
N ASN A 213 8.10 2.31 6.64
CA ASN A 213 9.30 1.50 6.41
C ASN A 213 10.21 1.44 7.64
N GLY A 214 9.71 1.82 8.82
CA GLY A 214 10.46 1.84 10.08
C GLY A 214 11.30 3.10 10.29
N GLY A 215 11.19 4.10 9.41
CA GLY A 215 11.79 5.41 9.56
C GLY A 215 11.09 6.27 10.62
N LYS A 216 11.64 7.47 10.88
CA LYS A 216 11.10 8.39 11.89
C LYS A 216 9.98 9.32 11.38
N GLY A 217 9.66 9.28 10.09
CA GLY A 217 8.74 10.22 9.45
C GLY A 217 9.31 11.65 9.34
N VAL A 218 10.64 11.81 9.47
CA VAL A 218 11.36 13.08 9.42
C VAL A 218 12.69 12.89 8.68
N LEU A 219 13.00 13.80 7.75
CA LEU A 219 14.25 13.84 6.99
C LEU A 219 15.43 14.35 7.85
N PRO A 220 16.69 14.15 7.44
CA PRO A 220 17.87 14.61 8.19
C PRO A 220 17.93 16.12 8.44
N ASN A 221 17.30 16.91 7.57
CA ASN A 221 17.18 18.37 7.70
C ASN A 221 16.02 18.82 8.62
N GLY A 222 15.31 17.88 9.26
CA GLY A 222 14.20 18.16 10.18
C GLY A 222 12.84 18.33 9.50
N ARG A 223 12.76 18.24 8.17
CA ARG A 223 11.49 18.32 7.42
C ARG A 223 10.66 17.07 7.65
N LYS A 224 9.36 17.21 7.89
CA LYS A 224 8.44 16.07 8.03
C LYS A 224 8.18 15.46 6.66
N ILE A 225 7.99 14.15 6.61
CA ILE A 225 7.72 13.40 5.38
C ILE A 225 6.50 12.48 5.54
N TYR A 226 5.65 12.49 4.53
CA TYR A 226 4.40 11.75 4.44
C TYR A 226 4.25 11.11 3.06
N ARG A 227 3.35 10.12 2.94
CA ARG A 227 2.97 9.50 1.67
C ARG A 227 1.61 10.05 1.22
N LEU A 228 1.56 10.48 -0.04
CA LEU A 228 0.33 10.82 -0.73
C LEU A 228 -0.03 9.69 -1.69
N ILE A 229 -1.13 9.00 -1.42
CA ILE A 229 -1.61 7.87 -2.19
C ILE A 229 -2.59 8.41 -3.24
N GLU A 230 -2.24 8.27 -4.51
CA GLU A 230 -2.98 8.85 -5.62
C GLU A 230 -2.86 7.98 -6.87
N GLU A 231 -3.97 7.85 -7.61
CA GLU A 231 -3.98 7.23 -8.94
C GLU A 231 -3.88 8.32 -10.00
N GLU A 232 -2.67 8.51 -10.53
CA GLU A 232 -2.43 9.44 -11.64
C GLU A 232 -1.84 8.76 -12.86
N LYS A 233 -0.96 7.78 -12.67
CA LYS A 233 -0.24 7.11 -13.75
C LYS A 233 -1.02 5.86 -14.19
N PRO A 234 -1.04 5.53 -15.49
CA PRO A 234 -1.57 4.26 -15.96
C PRO A 234 -0.89 3.09 -15.24
N GLY A 235 -1.69 2.23 -14.61
CA GLY A 235 -1.20 1.12 -13.79
C GLY A 235 -1.10 1.40 -12.30
N ASP A 236 -1.36 2.63 -11.83
CA ASP A 236 -1.61 2.88 -10.41
C ASP A 236 -2.91 2.18 -9.99
N ILE A 237 -2.86 1.51 -8.84
CA ILE A 237 -3.99 0.76 -8.29
C ILE A 237 -4.14 1.17 -6.83
N ILE A 238 -5.32 1.63 -6.45
CA ILE A 238 -5.72 1.80 -5.04
C ILE A 238 -6.94 0.94 -4.77
N LEU A 239 -6.80 -0.02 -3.87
CA LEU A 239 -7.84 -0.97 -3.51
C LEU A 239 -8.19 -0.86 -2.04
N PRO A 240 -9.39 -0.37 -1.70
CA PRO A 240 -9.98 -0.60 -0.40
C PRO A 240 -10.08 -2.10 -0.10
N LEU A 241 -9.48 -2.51 1.01
CA LEU A 241 -9.51 -3.89 1.47
C LEU A 241 -10.56 -4.11 2.57
N GLY A 242 -10.91 -3.05 3.30
CA GLY A 242 -11.86 -3.09 4.41
C GLY A 242 -11.56 -2.03 5.44
N ALA A 243 -11.97 -2.26 6.68
CA ALA A 243 -11.54 -1.46 7.83
C ALA A 243 -11.51 -2.32 9.09
N GLY A 244 -10.78 -1.86 10.10
CA GLY A 244 -10.79 -2.45 11.43
C GLY A 244 -11.51 -1.55 12.43
N PHE A 245 -12.36 -2.14 13.27
CA PHE A 245 -12.75 -1.50 14.51
C PHE A 245 -11.56 -1.46 15.46
N THR A 246 -11.27 -0.30 16.02
CA THR A 246 -10.13 -0.11 16.91
C THR A 246 -10.39 0.96 17.96
N ILE A 247 -9.74 0.81 19.11
CA ILE A 247 -9.68 1.85 20.14
C ILE A 247 -8.64 2.95 19.84
N SER A 248 -7.82 2.77 18.82
CA SER A 248 -6.72 3.67 18.47
C SER A 248 -6.66 3.89 16.95
N PRO A 249 -7.68 4.53 16.36
CA PRO A 249 -7.73 4.76 14.92
C PRO A 249 -6.53 5.60 14.45
N ALA A 250 -6.04 5.28 13.26
CA ALA A 250 -4.96 6.02 12.61
C ALA A 250 -5.46 7.38 12.08
N GLY A 251 -6.69 7.44 11.57
CA GLY A 251 -7.33 8.67 11.11
C GLY A 251 -7.82 9.56 12.25
N ASN A 252 -8.14 10.81 11.92
CA ASN A 252 -8.73 11.78 12.84
C ASN A 252 -10.24 11.54 12.94
N VAL A 253 -10.62 10.35 13.43
CA VAL A 253 -11.99 9.88 13.56
C VAL A 253 -12.20 9.29 14.95
N GLN A 254 -13.44 9.34 15.43
CA GLN A 254 -13.82 8.86 16.75
C GLN A 254 -15.28 8.42 16.73
N GLY A 255 -15.54 7.29 17.38
CA GLY A 255 -16.88 6.81 17.60
C GLY A 255 -17.44 6.03 16.42
N VAL A 256 -18.47 5.27 16.73
CA VAL A 256 -19.29 4.53 15.79
C VAL A 256 -20.71 4.81 16.23
N PHE A 257 -21.59 5.19 15.31
CA PHE A 257 -23.02 5.25 15.54
C PHE A 257 -23.61 3.84 15.41
N VAL A 258 -24.45 3.44 16.36
CA VAL A 258 -25.26 2.23 16.30
C VAL A 258 -26.71 2.62 16.55
N HIS A 259 -27.61 2.13 15.70
CA HIS A 259 -29.04 2.33 15.94
C HIS A 259 -29.50 1.44 17.09
N GLN A 260 -29.98 2.07 18.15
CA GLN A 260 -30.67 1.39 19.24
C GLN A 260 -32.17 1.64 19.04
N GLU A 261 -32.95 0.59 18.80
CA GLU A 261 -34.35 0.63 19.20
C GLU A 261 -34.38 0.90 20.71
N GLU A 262 -35.32 1.71 21.20
CA GLU A 262 -35.41 2.08 22.61
C GLU A 262 -35.53 0.84 23.53
N ILE A 263 -34.41 0.24 23.91
CA ILE A 263 -34.32 -0.83 24.92
C ILE A 263 -34.28 -0.23 26.34
N PHE A 264 -34.28 1.10 26.47
CA PHE A 264 -34.22 1.82 27.75
C PHE A 264 -35.57 2.30 28.29
N SER A 265 -36.69 1.68 27.91
CA SER A 265 -37.96 1.83 28.64
C SER A 265 -38.29 0.55 29.42
N GLU A 266 -37.70 0.42 30.61
CA GLU A 266 -38.23 -0.27 31.80
C GLU A 266 -37.07 -0.72 32.70
N LYS A 267 -36.54 0.21 33.49
CA LYS A 267 -36.11 0.05 34.88
C LYS A 267 -35.36 1.31 35.33
N GLU A 268 -36.12 2.31 35.76
CA GLU A 268 -35.76 3.17 36.89
C GLU A 268 -36.98 4.03 37.26
N GLU A 269 -38.01 3.38 37.82
CA GLU A 269 -38.87 4.09 38.77
C GLU A 269 -38.07 4.28 40.06
N ASN A 270 -38.02 5.55 40.49
CA ASN A 270 -37.58 6.08 41.78
C ASN A 270 -36.13 6.59 41.88
N LYS A 271 -35.93 7.89 41.60
CA LYS A 271 -35.85 8.91 42.67
C LYS A 271 -35.78 10.35 42.15
N SER A 272 -36.65 11.16 42.74
CA SER A 272 -36.51 12.58 43.12
C SER A 272 -36.33 13.64 42.03
N SER A 273 -37.47 14.25 41.68
CA SER A 273 -37.73 15.70 41.82
C SER A 273 -36.65 16.69 41.36
N PHE A 274 -36.89 17.31 40.21
CA PHE A 274 -36.66 18.75 40.08
C PHE A 274 -37.85 19.41 39.37
N GLU A 275 -38.62 20.15 40.17
CA GLU A 275 -39.75 20.97 39.75
C GLU A 275 -39.29 22.04 38.76
N LYS A 276 -39.87 22.07 37.56
CA LYS A 276 -40.01 23.30 36.78
C LYS A 276 -41.36 23.91 37.11
N ASN A 277 -41.36 24.78 38.12
CA ASN A 277 -42.39 25.78 38.29
C ASN A 277 -42.31 26.76 37.12
N ASN A 278 -43.29 26.73 36.22
CA ASN A 278 -43.77 27.97 35.60
C ASN A 278 -45.24 27.87 35.16
N SER A 279 -46.05 28.58 35.95
CA SER A 279 -47.18 29.44 35.55
C SER A 279 -48.47 28.83 34.96
N GLN A 280 -49.54 29.16 35.69
CA GLN A 280 -50.94 29.38 35.27
C GLN A 280 -51.91 28.20 35.34
N LYS A 281 -52.56 28.13 36.52
CA LYS A 281 -53.88 27.53 36.73
C LYS A 281 -54.91 28.28 35.88
N ILE A 282 -55.62 27.54 35.03
CA ILE A 282 -57.01 27.86 34.66
C ILE A 282 -57.82 26.58 34.93
N ASN A 283 -58.68 26.64 35.95
CA ASN A 283 -59.70 25.63 36.20
C ASN A 283 -60.87 25.88 35.24
N ILE A 284 -61.17 24.93 34.34
CA ILE A 284 -62.51 24.80 33.77
C ILE A 284 -62.99 23.36 33.98
N ASN A 285 -64.09 23.28 34.71
CA ASN A 285 -64.80 22.08 35.12
C ASN A 285 -65.61 21.54 33.93
N VAL A 286 -65.34 20.32 33.47
CA VAL A 286 -66.13 19.68 32.39
C VAL A 286 -66.93 18.52 32.95
N ARG A 287 -68.26 18.66 32.82
CA ARG A 287 -69.29 17.66 33.12
C ARG A 287 -69.15 16.41 32.25
N ASN A 288 -69.44 15.25 32.85
CA ASN A 288 -69.58 13.92 32.25
C ASN A 288 -70.18 13.91 30.82
N SER A 289 -69.52 13.22 29.89
CA SER A 289 -70.14 12.74 28.65
C SER A 289 -69.69 11.30 28.33
N LYS A 290 -70.59 10.57 27.68
CA LYS A 290 -70.64 9.11 27.53
C LYS A 290 -69.40 8.53 26.82
N SER A 291 -69.07 7.29 27.19
CA SER A 291 -67.96 6.50 26.63
C SER A 291 -68.04 6.34 25.11
N MET A 292 -67.11 6.96 24.39
CA MET A 292 -66.88 6.68 22.97
C MET A 292 -65.99 5.44 22.81
N LYS A 293 -66.48 4.40 22.12
CA LYS A 293 -65.68 3.27 21.65
C LYS A 293 -64.88 3.71 20.43
N LYS A 294 -63.55 3.64 20.49
CA LYS A 294 -62.67 3.81 19.33
C LYS A 294 -62.76 2.55 18.45
N ILE A 295 -63.12 2.71 17.17
CA ILE A 295 -63.08 1.65 16.16
C ILE A 295 -61.83 1.88 15.29
N LYS A 296 -60.99 0.85 15.10
CA LYS A 296 -59.85 0.86 14.17
C LYS A 296 -60.33 0.34 12.81
N ILE A 297 -60.22 1.15 11.77
CA ILE A 297 -60.53 0.79 10.37
C ILE A 297 -59.24 0.24 9.72
N LYS A 298 -59.31 -0.90 9.04
CA LYS A 298 -58.12 -1.54 8.42
C LYS A 298 -58.31 -1.91 6.95
N THR A 299 -59.53 -1.96 6.42
CA THR A 299 -59.80 -2.45 5.05
C THR A 299 -60.90 -1.66 4.32
N PHE A 300 -60.97 -1.76 2.99
CA PHE A 300 -61.97 -1.11 2.14
C PHE A 300 -63.41 -1.58 2.44
N ASP A 301 -63.57 -2.86 2.82
CA ASP A 301 -64.85 -3.43 3.22
C ASP A 301 -65.39 -2.83 4.54
N ASP A 302 -64.51 -2.31 5.41
CA ASP A 302 -64.91 -1.61 6.64
C ASP A 302 -65.50 -0.23 6.33
N VAL A 303 -65.06 0.40 5.23
CA VAL A 303 -65.58 1.69 4.75
C VAL A 303 -66.94 1.50 4.07
N GLN A 304 -67.10 0.43 3.28
CA GLN A 304 -68.38 0.10 2.64
C GLN A 304 -69.49 -0.14 3.67
N LYS A 305 -69.18 -0.82 4.79
CA LYS A 305 -70.12 -1.05 5.90
C LYS A 305 -70.53 0.22 6.64
N LEU A 306 -69.71 1.26 6.63
CA LEU A 306 -70.05 2.57 7.20
C LEU A 306 -70.94 3.39 6.26
N LEU A 307 -70.77 3.23 4.94
CA LEU A 307 -71.64 3.85 3.92
C LEU A 307 -73.05 3.24 3.90
N ASP A 308 -73.17 1.93 4.14
CA ASP A 308 -74.46 1.24 4.18
C ASP A 308 -75.28 1.54 5.45
N SER A 309 -74.65 2.12 6.49
CA SER A 309 -75.35 2.63 7.67
C SER A 309 -75.85 4.06 7.46
N SER A 310 -76.81 4.23 6.54
CA SER A 310 -77.53 5.49 6.39
C SER A 310 -78.44 5.72 7.60
N ASP A 311 -78.03 6.54 8.57
CA ASP A 311 -78.93 7.33 9.45
C ASP A 311 -78.23 8.21 10.51
N ALA A 312 -76.93 8.45 10.45
CA ALA A 312 -76.28 9.38 11.39
C ALA A 312 -75.36 10.36 10.66
N ALA A 313 -75.63 11.66 10.82
CA ALA A 313 -74.68 12.71 10.49
C ALA A 313 -73.32 12.39 11.12
N VAL A 314 -72.27 12.35 10.29
CA VAL A 314 -70.91 12.06 10.74
C VAL A 314 -70.23 13.38 11.07
N GLN A 315 -69.98 13.64 12.36
CA GLN A 315 -69.17 14.79 12.77
C GLN A 315 -67.69 14.51 12.53
N VAL A 316 -67.11 15.20 11.55
CA VAL A 316 -65.67 15.29 11.35
C VAL A 316 -65.24 16.69 11.79
N GLY A 317 -64.50 16.79 12.91
CA GLY A 317 -63.99 18.07 13.41
C GLY A 317 -65.05 19.01 14.02
N GLY A 318 -66.24 18.53 14.35
CA GLY A 318 -67.30 19.32 15.00
C GLY A 318 -68.22 20.10 14.06
N VAL A 319 -68.20 19.79 12.76
CA VAL A 319 -69.10 20.35 11.74
C VAL A 319 -69.98 19.22 11.18
N ASP A 320 -71.28 19.47 11.05
CA ASP A 320 -72.23 18.55 10.44
C ASP A 320 -72.14 18.67 8.91
N TYR A 321 -71.71 17.61 8.23
CA TYR A 321 -71.64 17.55 6.75
C TYR A 321 -72.81 16.73 6.19
N ASP A 322 -73.40 17.20 5.08
CA ASP A 322 -74.38 16.43 4.31
C ASP A 322 -73.67 15.25 3.62
N PRO A 323 -74.20 14.01 3.66
CA PRO A 323 -73.64 12.85 2.97
C PRO A 323 -73.30 13.09 1.48
N ALA A 324 -74.03 13.97 0.79
CA ALA A 324 -73.74 14.33 -0.61
C ALA A 324 -72.41 15.10 -0.78
N ASP A 325 -72.11 16.03 0.14
CA ASP A 325 -70.87 16.82 0.10
C ASP A 325 -69.64 15.96 0.40
N ILE A 326 -69.78 14.96 1.28
CA ILE A 326 -68.73 13.97 1.57
C ILE A 326 -68.46 13.11 0.33
N GLN A 327 -69.50 12.76 -0.43
CA GLN A 327 -69.37 11.94 -1.63
C GLN A 327 -68.60 12.66 -2.75
N GLU A 328 -68.84 13.96 -2.93
CA GLU A 328 -68.12 14.79 -3.91
C GLU A 328 -66.64 14.99 -3.53
N ILE A 329 -66.36 15.18 -2.23
CA ILE A 329 -64.98 15.27 -1.71
C ILE A 329 -64.23 13.95 -1.90
N LEU A 330 -64.90 12.81 -1.69
CA LEU A 330 -64.27 11.49 -1.84
C LEU A 330 -63.99 11.17 -3.32
N LEU A 331 -64.93 11.48 -4.22
CA LEU A 331 -64.78 11.28 -5.66
C LEU A 331 -63.64 12.14 -6.24
N SER A 332 -63.57 13.42 -5.89
CA SER A 332 -62.47 14.30 -6.32
C SER A 332 -61.11 13.82 -5.82
N LYS A 333 -61.02 13.29 -4.59
CA LYS A 333 -59.76 12.73 -4.07
C LYS A 333 -59.36 11.43 -4.78
N ILE A 334 -60.31 10.60 -5.17
CA ILE A 334 -60.05 9.37 -5.96
C ILE A 334 -59.52 9.74 -7.35
N GLU A 335 -60.09 10.74 -8.01
CA GLU A 335 -59.62 11.23 -9.31
C GLU A 335 -58.20 11.81 -9.23
N GLU A 336 -57.91 12.59 -8.18
CA GLU A 336 -56.57 13.12 -7.90
C GLU A 336 -55.55 11.99 -7.70
N MET A 337 -55.90 10.98 -6.90
CA MET A 337 -55.03 9.82 -6.66
C MET A 337 -54.77 9.02 -7.94
N ASN A 338 -55.78 8.79 -8.77
CA ASN A 338 -55.61 8.10 -10.05
C ASN A 338 -54.71 8.88 -11.03
N SER A 339 -54.81 10.22 -11.03
CA SER A 339 -53.91 11.10 -11.80
C SER A 339 -52.46 11.00 -11.32
N ILE A 340 -52.24 10.94 -10.00
CA ILE A 340 -50.91 10.76 -9.40
C ILE A 340 -50.33 9.39 -9.77
N TYR A 341 -51.10 8.31 -9.61
CA TYR A 341 -50.65 6.96 -9.95
C TYR A 341 -50.25 6.83 -11.42
N LYS A 342 -51.01 7.44 -12.34
CA LYS A 342 -50.69 7.39 -13.77
C LYS A 342 -49.37 8.10 -14.10
N LYS A 343 -49.13 9.26 -13.49
CA LYS A 343 -47.84 9.99 -13.62
C LYS A 343 -46.67 9.19 -13.03
N GLU A 344 -46.89 8.50 -11.92
CA GLU A 344 -45.85 7.67 -11.30
C GLU A 344 -45.51 6.43 -12.14
N LEU A 345 -46.51 5.84 -12.81
CA LEU A 345 -46.32 4.72 -13.72
C LEU A 345 -45.51 5.15 -14.97
N GLU A 346 -45.87 6.27 -15.59
CA GLU A 346 -45.14 6.85 -16.73
C GLU A 346 -43.70 7.21 -16.36
N ALA A 347 -43.47 7.75 -15.16
CA ALA A 347 -42.12 8.04 -14.66
C ALA A 347 -41.29 6.76 -14.48
N LYS A 348 -41.87 5.68 -13.94
CA LYS A 348 -41.19 4.38 -13.78
C LYS A 348 -40.88 3.71 -15.11
N GLU A 349 -41.74 3.83 -16.11
CA GLU A 349 -41.46 3.29 -17.45
C GLU A 349 -40.34 4.05 -18.16
N ASN A 350 -40.26 5.37 -18.00
CA ASN A 350 -39.18 6.17 -18.58
C ASN A 350 -37.83 5.87 -17.93
N THR A 351 -37.76 5.76 -16.60
CA THR A 351 -36.51 5.38 -15.91
C THR A 351 -36.06 3.97 -16.26
N ALA A 352 -36.99 3.02 -16.46
CA ALA A 352 -36.66 1.67 -16.91
C ALA A 352 -36.05 1.67 -18.32
N LYS A 353 -36.56 2.49 -19.25
CA LYS A 353 -36.00 2.62 -20.61
C LYS A 353 -34.59 3.21 -20.59
N GLU A 354 -34.37 4.27 -19.82
CA GLU A 354 -33.04 4.89 -19.65
C GLU A 354 -32.03 3.90 -19.05
N ALA A 355 -32.45 3.09 -18.07
CA ALA A 355 -31.60 2.07 -17.47
C ALA A 355 -31.20 0.96 -18.46
N VAL A 356 -32.11 0.57 -19.37
CA VAL A 356 -31.81 -0.43 -20.42
C VAL A 356 -30.82 0.13 -21.44
N GLU A 357 -31.01 1.37 -21.93
CA GLU A 357 -30.06 2.01 -22.85
C GLU A 357 -28.67 2.19 -22.22
N MET A 358 -28.61 2.57 -20.94
CA MET A 358 -27.35 2.71 -20.23
C MET A 358 -26.61 1.37 -20.08
N LYS A 359 -27.35 0.28 -19.82
CA LYS A 359 -26.78 -1.07 -19.75
C LYS A 359 -26.20 -1.51 -21.10
N GLU A 360 -26.91 -1.28 -22.20
CA GLU A 360 -26.41 -1.64 -23.54
C GLU A 360 -25.14 -0.86 -23.92
N ASN A 361 -25.04 0.41 -23.52
CA ASN A 361 -23.84 1.21 -23.76
C ASN A 361 -22.65 0.73 -22.91
N LEU A 362 -22.88 0.41 -21.63
CA LEU A 362 -21.86 -0.17 -20.75
C LEU A 362 -21.34 -1.53 -21.27
N GLU A 363 -22.22 -2.38 -21.81
CA GLU A 363 -21.80 -3.65 -22.40
C GLU A 363 -20.90 -3.45 -23.63
N LYS A 364 -21.20 -2.45 -24.48
CA LYS A 364 -20.34 -2.10 -25.64
C LYS A 364 -18.99 -1.55 -25.21
N GLU A 365 -18.95 -0.67 -24.20
CA GLU A 365 -17.69 -0.14 -23.65
C GLU A 365 -16.84 -1.25 -23.03
N MET A 366 -17.45 -2.16 -22.27
CA MET A 366 -16.74 -3.29 -21.68
C MET A 366 -16.13 -4.20 -22.75
N GLN A 367 -16.86 -4.44 -23.85
CA GLN A 367 -16.35 -5.23 -24.97
C GLN A 367 -15.15 -4.55 -25.65
N HIS A 368 -15.26 -3.24 -25.94
CA HIS A 368 -14.16 -2.47 -26.51
C HIS A 368 -12.93 -2.43 -25.60
N LEU A 369 -13.13 -2.32 -24.29
CA LEU A 369 -12.05 -2.32 -23.31
C LEU A 369 -11.32 -3.67 -23.25
N LYS A 370 -12.07 -4.78 -23.34
CA LYS A 370 -11.48 -6.13 -23.43
C LYS A 370 -10.61 -6.29 -24.66
N GLU A 371 -11.12 -5.92 -25.83
CA GLU A 371 -10.37 -6.00 -27.11
C GLU A 371 -9.10 -5.13 -27.07
N THR A 372 -9.19 -3.93 -26.51
CA THR A 372 -8.04 -3.02 -26.36
C THR A 372 -6.99 -3.59 -25.40
N ASN A 373 -7.43 -4.22 -24.31
CA ASN A 373 -6.53 -4.83 -23.34
C ASN A 373 -5.85 -6.09 -23.89
N GLU A 374 -6.57 -6.93 -24.63
CA GLU A 374 -6.00 -8.10 -25.33
C GLU A 374 -4.94 -7.68 -26.35
N ALA A 375 -5.19 -6.65 -27.14
CA ALA A 375 -4.20 -6.09 -28.06
C ALA A 375 -2.97 -5.56 -27.31
N SER A 376 -3.17 -4.85 -26.21
CA SER A 376 -2.07 -4.33 -25.38
C SER A 376 -1.22 -5.46 -24.78
N MET A 377 -1.86 -6.52 -24.28
CA MET A 377 -1.18 -7.71 -23.77
C MET A 377 -0.37 -8.45 -24.83
N GLN A 378 -0.86 -8.52 -26.07
CA GLN A 378 -0.10 -9.09 -27.19
C GLN A 378 1.16 -8.25 -27.48
N THR A 379 1.03 -6.93 -27.58
CA THR A 379 2.20 -6.06 -27.83
C THR A 379 3.23 -6.12 -26.71
N LEU A 380 2.80 -6.23 -25.45
CA LEU A 380 3.69 -6.37 -24.30
C LEU A 380 4.43 -7.73 -24.31
N ASN A 381 3.75 -8.80 -24.69
CA ASN A 381 4.39 -10.11 -24.81
C ASN A 381 5.45 -10.13 -25.93
N GLU A 382 5.19 -9.46 -27.05
CA GLU A 382 6.15 -9.31 -28.14
C GLU A 382 7.38 -8.48 -27.72
N SER A 383 7.18 -7.38 -26.99
CA SER A 383 8.30 -6.55 -26.50
C SER A 383 9.13 -7.28 -25.44
N LEU A 384 8.49 -8.02 -24.52
CA LEU A 384 9.18 -8.87 -23.55
C LEU A 384 10.01 -9.96 -24.22
N LYS A 385 9.52 -10.54 -25.32
CA LYS A 385 10.30 -11.51 -26.09
C LYS A 385 11.56 -10.88 -26.69
N LYS A 386 11.44 -9.70 -27.31
CA LYS A 386 12.58 -8.97 -27.88
C LYS A 386 13.61 -8.59 -26.81
N ILE A 387 13.17 -8.08 -25.66
CA ILE A 387 14.06 -7.71 -24.54
C ILE A 387 14.82 -8.93 -24.02
N LYS A 388 14.16 -10.10 -23.91
CA LYS A 388 14.83 -11.34 -23.50
C LYS A 388 15.90 -11.77 -24.49
N GLU A 389 15.62 -11.67 -25.79
CA GLU A 389 16.59 -12.00 -26.85
C GLU A 389 17.80 -11.05 -26.82
N GLU A 390 17.57 -9.74 -26.63
CA GLU A 390 18.65 -8.75 -26.49
C GLU A 390 19.48 -8.96 -25.22
N LEU A 391 18.84 -9.29 -24.10
CA LEU A 391 19.52 -9.50 -22.82
C LEU A 391 20.44 -10.73 -22.85
N GLU A 392 20.02 -11.82 -23.50
CA GLU A 392 20.90 -12.98 -23.70
C GLU A 392 22.09 -12.65 -24.62
N LYS A 393 21.86 -11.84 -25.67
CA LYS A 393 22.95 -11.37 -26.53
C LYS A 393 23.97 -10.52 -25.75
N VAL A 394 23.49 -9.57 -24.94
CA VAL A 394 24.35 -8.70 -24.11
C VAL A 394 25.14 -9.50 -23.06
N LYS A 395 24.54 -10.53 -22.46
CA LYS A 395 25.27 -11.41 -21.53
C LYS A 395 26.43 -12.12 -22.22
N LEU A 396 26.20 -12.70 -23.39
CA LEU A 396 27.24 -13.39 -24.16
C LEU A 396 28.36 -12.42 -24.56
N GLU A 397 28.00 -11.23 -25.04
CA GLU A 397 28.98 -10.17 -25.39
C GLU A 397 29.78 -9.71 -24.16
N LYS A 398 29.12 -9.58 -22.99
CA LYS A 398 29.79 -9.21 -21.74
C LYS A 398 30.77 -10.28 -21.28
N GLU A 399 30.38 -11.55 -21.31
CA GLU A 399 31.27 -12.67 -20.94
C GLU A 399 32.49 -12.76 -21.86
N GLU A 400 32.31 -12.51 -23.16
CA GLU A 400 33.41 -12.46 -24.12
C GLU A 400 34.31 -11.24 -23.89
N PHE A 401 33.74 -10.07 -23.61
CA PHE A 401 34.48 -8.86 -23.27
C PHE A 401 35.32 -9.03 -22.01
N GLU A 402 34.76 -9.59 -20.93
CA GLU A 402 35.48 -9.85 -19.67
C GLU A 402 36.62 -10.85 -19.85
N LYS A 403 36.43 -11.92 -20.64
CA LYS A 403 37.49 -12.88 -20.98
C LYS A 403 38.63 -12.21 -21.76
N ASN A 404 38.30 -11.36 -22.74
CA ASN A 404 39.29 -10.64 -23.53
C ASN A 404 40.05 -9.61 -22.70
N GLN A 405 39.36 -8.89 -21.81
CA GLN A 405 39.99 -7.94 -20.89
C GLN A 405 40.96 -8.66 -19.93
N ALA A 406 40.51 -9.73 -19.28
CA ALA A 406 41.35 -10.52 -18.39
C ALA A 406 42.58 -11.09 -19.11
N PHE A 407 42.42 -11.57 -20.34
CA PHE A 407 43.54 -12.02 -21.17
C PHE A 407 44.55 -10.90 -21.45
N ASN A 408 44.08 -9.71 -21.85
CA ASN A 408 44.95 -8.56 -22.14
C ASN A 408 45.71 -8.08 -20.90
N GLU A 409 45.04 -8.04 -19.74
CA GLU A 409 45.65 -7.68 -18.46
C GLU A 409 46.74 -8.69 -18.06
N ARG A 410 46.47 -9.99 -18.23
CA ARG A 410 47.45 -11.07 -17.97
C ARG A 410 48.67 -10.95 -18.90
N MET A 411 48.47 -10.69 -20.18
CA MET A 411 49.56 -10.49 -21.15
C MET A 411 50.41 -9.26 -20.78
N THR A 412 49.76 -8.15 -20.43
CA THR A 412 50.46 -6.92 -20.01
C THR A 412 51.33 -7.17 -18.78
N ASN A 413 50.79 -7.85 -17.76
CA ASN A 413 51.54 -8.17 -16.54
C ASN A 413 52.75 -9.08 -16.82
N LEU A 414 52.62 -10.04 -17.74
CA LEU A 414 53.70 -10.95 -18.12
C LEU A 414 54.81 -10.24 -18.91
N ASP A 415 54.44 -9.33 -19.82
CA ASP A 415 55.39 -8.49 -20.55
C ASP A 415 56.18 -7.59 -19.58
N GLU A 416 55.50 -6.98 -18.60
CA GLU A 416 56.14 -6.12 -17.59
C GLU A 416 57.13 -6.89 -16.69
N GLU A 417 56.81 -8.12 -16.26
CA GLU A 417 57.67 -8.86 -15.32
C GLU A 417 58.84 -9.60 -16.01
N PHE A 418 58.65 -10.06 -17.25
CA PHE A 418 59.58 -10.99 -17.90
C PHE A 418 60.27 -10.48 -19.17
N ASP A 419 59.93 -9.30 -19.68
CA ASP A 419 60.55 -8.67 -20.88
C ASP A 419 60.58 -9.64 -22.07
N LEU A 420 59.39 -10.06 -22.50
CA LEU A 420 59.19 -11.12 -23.49
C LEU A 420 59.45 -10.62 -24.92
N ASP A 421 60.17 -11.41 -25.72
CA ASP A 421 60.27 -11.17 -27.16
C ASP A 421 58.99 -11.60 -27.90
N ASP A 422 58.85 -11.19 -29.17
CA ASP A 422 57.62 -11.39 -29.95
C ASP A 422 57.29 -12.87 -30.19
N GLU A 423 58.30 -13.75 -30.28
CA GLU A 423 58.12 -15.19 -30.53
C GLU A 423 57.65 -15.90 -29.25
N VAL A 424 58.24 -15.56 -28.11
CA VAL A 424 57.85 -16.07 -26.79
C VAL A 424 56.49 -15.52 -26.37
N ARG A 425 56.17 -14.26 -26.69
CA ARG A 425 54.86 -13.65 -26.44
C ARG A 425 53.75 -14.41 -27.17
N ALA A 426 53.97 -14.79 -28.43
CA ALA A 426 52.99 -15.54 -29.22
C ALA A 426 52.72 -16.94 -28.64
N ASP A 427 53.77 -17.65 -28.19
CA ASP A 427 53.63 -18.96 -27.57
C ASP A 427 52.88 -18.89 -26.22
N ILE A 428 53.20 -17.88 -25.39
CA ILE A 428 52.51 -17.66 -24.11
C ILE A 428 51.04 -17.28 -24.32
N ALA A 429 50.75 -16.37 -25.25
CA ALA A 429 49.38 -15.99 -25.62
C ALA A 429 48.54 -17.21 -25.97
N SER A 430 49.07 -18.14 -26.76
CA SER A 430 48.36 -19.38 -27.13
C SER A 430 48.05 -20.30 -25.95
N LYS A 431 48.86 -20.25 -24.88
CA LYS A 431 48.75 -21.13 -23.71
C LYS A 431 47.83 -20.58 -22.63
N ILE A 432 47.68 -19.26 -22.55
CA ILE A 432 46.86 -18.61 -21.51
C ILE A 432 45.49 -18.17 -22.02
N HIS A 433 45.28 -18.19 -23.33
CA HIS A 433 44.01 -17.83 -23.95
C HIS A 433 42.88 -18.77 -23.50
N GLY A 434 41.82 -18.21 -22.92
CA GLY A 434 40.65 -18.95 -22.47
C GLY A 434 40.80 -19.67 -21.13
N LEU A 435 41.91 -19.52 -20.40
CA LEU A 435 42.06 -20.08 -19.06
C LEU A 435 41.19 -19.33 -18.04
N SER A 436 40.58 -20.08 -17.10
CA SER A 436 39.97 -19.49 -15.91
C SER A 436 41.01 -18.83 -15.00
N ASP A 437 40.57 -18.00 -14.04
CA ASP A 437 41.49 -17.32 -13.12
C ASP A 437 42.34 -18.28 -12.29
N GLN A 438 41.76 -19.42 -11.88
CA GLN A 438 42.47 -20.43 -11.11
C GLN A 438 43.51 -21.16 -11.98
N GLU A 439 43.13 -21.58 -13.19
CA GLU A 439 44.05 -22.24 -14.13
C GLU A 439 45.19 -21.32 -14.55
N TYR A 440 44.89 -20.03 -14.76
CA TYR A 440 45.92 -19.03 -15.02
C TYR A 440 46.87 -18.86 -13.83
N THR A 441 46.34 -18.79 -12.61
CA THR A 441 47.17 -18.65 -11.40
C THR A 441 48.13 -19.83 -11.23
N ASP A 442 47.65 -21.04 -11.46
CA ASP A 442 48.46 -22.26 -11.35
C ASP A 442 49.52 -22.34 -12.46
N TRP A 443 49.15 -21.96 -13.69
CA TRP A 443 50.07 -21.82 -14.81
C TRP A 443 51.15 -20.77 -14.53
N TYR A 444 50.74 -19.56 -14.12
CA TYR A 444 51.62 -18.43 -13.84
C TYR A 444 52.61 -18.76 -12.71
N ASN A 445 52.16 -19.40 -11.64
CA ASN A 445 53.04 -19.84 -10.55
C ASN A 445 54.11 -20.83 -11.02
N SER A 446 53.75 -21.72 -11.95
CA SER A 446 54.67 -22.71 -12.52
C SER A 446 55.65 -22.06 -13.49
N PHE A 447 55.15 -21.21 -14.39
CA PHE A 447 55.94 -20.45 -15.35
C PHE A 447 56.93 -19.51 -14.65
N SER A 448 56.47 -18.70 -13.70
CA SER A 448 57.28 -17.76 -12.93
C SER A 448 58.43 -18.44 -12.17
N LYS A 449 58.22 -19.62 -11.60
CA LYS A 449 59.28 -20.41 -10.94
C LYS A 449 60.35 -20.84 -11.94
N TYR A 450 59.93 -21.32 -13.12
CA TYR A 450 60.84 -21.73 -14.18
C TYR A 450 61.62 -20.52 -14.75
N ALA A 451 60.92 -19.44 -15.09
CA ALA A 451 61.50 -18.21 -15.64
C ALA A 451 62.51 -17.58 -14.68
N LYS A 452 62.19 -17.47 -13.38
CA LYS A 452 63.12 -16.96 -12.35
C LYS A 452 64.37 -17.84 -12.21
N LYS A 453 64.21 -19.17 -12.29
CA LYS A 453 65.35 -20.11 -12.24
C LYS A 453 66.25 -19.97 -13.48
N MET A 454 65.66 -19.83 -14.66
CA MET A 454 66.41 -19.63 -15.91
C MET A 454 67.14 -18.28 -15.92
N LYS A 455 66.50 -17.20 -15.48
CA LYS A 455 67.11 -15.86 -15.35
C LYS A 455 68.33 -15.89 -14.41
N LYS A 456 68.24 -16.64 -13.29
CA LYS A 456 69.37 -16.85 -12.37
C LYS A 456 70.54 -17.58 -13.03
N VAL A 457 70.27 -18.65 -13.76
CA VAL A 457 71.31 -19.43 -14.48
C VAL A 457 72.00 -18.58 -15.56
N VAL A 458 71.25 -17.77 -16.31
CA VAL A 458 71.79 -16.87 -17.34
C VAL A 458 72.64 -15.76 -16.71
N ASN A 459 72.21 -15.18 -15.59
CA ASN A 459 72.98 -14.19 -14.86
C ASN A 459 74.28 -14.77 -14.25
N GLU A 460 74.25 -16.02 -13.77
CA GLU A 460 75.43 -16.71 -13.23
C GLU A 460 76.44 -17.07 -14.35
N MET A 461 75.97 -17.44 -15.54
CA MET A 461 76.81 -17.68 -16.72
C MET A 461 77.44 -16.40 -17.28
N THR A 462 76.68 -15.31 -17.38
CA THR A 462 77.20 -14.01 -17.86
C THR A 462 78.14 -13.33 -16.85
N ALA A 463 77.97 -13.62 -15.55
CA ALA A 463 78.90 -13.18 -14.51
C ALA A 463 80.22 -13.97 -14.50
N SER A 464 80.20 -15.25 -14.90
CA SER A 464 81.41 -16.09 -14.97
C SER A 464 82.21 -15.90 -16.26
N GLU A 465 81.58 -15.56 -17.40
CA GLU A 465 82.30 -15.16 -18.62
C GLU A 465 83.06 -13.82 -18.49
N ASN A 466 82.65 -12.93 -17.59
CA ASN A 466 83.37 -11.67 -17.31
C ASN A 466 84.59 -11.82 -16.38
N LEU A 467 84.86 -13.03 -15.85
CA LEU A 467 85.98 -13.32 -14.95
C LEU A 467 87.12 -14.11 -15.59
N GLU A 468 86.98 -14.64 -16.81
CA GLU A 468 88.06 -15.31 -17.56
C GLU A 468 88.67 -14.41 -18.66
N VAL A 469 89.22 -13.25 -18.28
CA VAL A 469 90.30 -12.58 -19.05
C VAL A 469 91.39 -12.10 -18.08
N LYS A 470 92.16 -13.06 -17.56
CA LYS A 470 93.51 -13.02 -16.96
C LYS A 470 93.56 -14.20 -15.98
N SER A 471 94.25 -15.30 -16.28
CA SER A 471 95.70 -15.32 -16.09
C SER A 471 96.41 -16.52 -16.75
N ILE A 472 97.64 -16.20 -17.12
CA ILE A 472 98.83 -16.97 -17.50
C ILE A 472 98.96 -18.39 -16.90
N ASN A 473 99.44 -19.31 -17.75
CA ASN A 473 100.23 -20.54 -17.52
C ASN A 473 100.71 -20.83 -16.08
N THR A 474 100.53 -22.07 -15.60
CA THR A 474 101.59 -23.12 -15.51
C THR A 474 101.03 -24.43 -14.92
N GLU A 475 101.82 -25.49 -15.11
CA GLU A 475 101.57 -26.93 -15.02
C GLU A 475 101.29 -27.54 -13.62
N GLY A 476 100.62 -28.70 -13.63
CA GLY A 476 100.98 -29.89 -12.85
C GLY A 476 100.45 -30.03 -11.41
N GLU A 477 99.47 -30.92 -11.21
CA GLU A 477 99.59 -32.17 -10.42
C GLU A 477 98.21 -32.84 -10.20
N ASP A 478 98.17 -34.16 -10.40
CA ASP A 478 97.01 -35.02 -10.20
C ASP A 478 96.62 -35.09 -8.72
N THR A 479 95.37 -34.71 -8.42
CA THR A 479 94.67 -35.16 -7.23
C THR A 479 93.21 -35.51 -7.60
N ASP A 480 92.76 -36.67 -7.15
CA ASP A 480 91.39 -37.19 -7.32
C ASP A 480 90.38 -36.32 -6.55
N ASP A 481 89.98 -35.18 -7.11
CA ASP A 481 88.93 -34.32 -6.58
C ASP A 481 87.57 -34.62 -7.28
N PRO A 482 86.54 -35.06 -6.53
CA PRO A 482 85.18 -35.30 -7.04
C PRO A 482 84.55 -34.09 -7.74
N LEU A 483 84.95 -32.86 -7.40
CA LEU A 483 84.46 -31.62 -8.02
C LEU A 483 85.05 -31.42 -9.43
N LEU A 484 86.29 -31.86 -9.66
CA LEU A 484 86.94 -31.78 -10.97
C LEU A 484 86.35 -32.81 -11.95
N ASP A 485 85.91 -33.97 -11.43
CA ASP A 485 85.20 -34.99 -12.21
C ASP A 485 83.77 -34.55 -12.56
N ALA A 486 83.09 -33.83 -11.66
CA ALA A 486 81.80 -33.17 -11.94
C ALA A 486 81.93 -32.06 -13.00
N PHE A 487 83.00 -31.26 -12.95
CA PHE A 487 83.30 -30.24 -13.96
C PHE A 487 83.62 -30.85 -15.33
N ARG A 488 84.38 -31.96 -15.39
CA ARG A 488 84.65 -32.69 -16.63
C ARG A 488 83.38 -33.32 -17.23
N LYS A 489 82.45 -33.79 -16.40
CA LYS A 489 81.13 -34.32 -16.82
C LYS A 489 80.20 -33.22 -17.36
N LEU A 490 80.16 -32.04 -16.71
CA LEU A 490 79.42 -30.87 -17.17
C LEU A 490 79.98 -30.29 -18.48
N LYS A 491 81.31 -30.28 -18.64
CA LYS A 491 81.97 -29.86 -19.88
C LYS A 491 81.70 -30.84 -21.04
N LYS A 492 81.66 -32.15 -20.77
CA LYS A 492 81.22 -33.16 -21.75
C LYS A 492 79.76 -33.00 -22.13
N LEU A 493 78.87 -32.70 -21.18
CA LEU A 493 77.45 -32.45 -21.45
C LEU A 493 77.21 -31.18 -22.28
N SER A 494 77.95 -30.09 -22.02
CA SER A 494 77.84 -28.87 -22.84
C SER A 494 78.40 -29.07 -24.25
N GLN A 495 79.46 -29.86 -24.40
CA GLN A 495 80.07 -30.17 -25.69
C GLN A 495 79.20 -31.14 -26.52
N ILE A 496 78.46 -32.04 -25.87
CA ILE A 496 77.39 -32.86 -26.46
C ILE A 496 76.20 -31.98 -26.89
N PHE A 497 75.82 -30.99 -26.09
CA PHE A 497 74.75 -30.04 -26.42
C PHE A 497 75.13 -29.13 -27.61
N LEU A 498 76.38 -28.68 -27.68
CA LEU A 498 76.95 -27.91 -28.80
C LEU A 498 77.10 -28.74 -30.09
N THR A 499 77.35 -30.05 -30.00
CA THR A 499 77.40 -30.94 -31.17
C THR A 499 76.02 -31.37 -31.65
N LEU A 500 75.02 -31.51 -30.75
CA LEU A 500 73.62 -31.76 -31.10
C LEU A 500 72.94 -30.55 -31.77
N LEU A 501 73.41 -29.32 -31.51
CA LEU A 501 72.98 -28.09 -32.19
C LEU A 501 73.70 -27.83 -33.55
N SER A 502 74.68 -28.67 -33.92
CA SER A 502 75.48 -28.46 -35.14
C SER A 502 74.84 -28.87 -36.48
N PRO A 503 73.85 -29.79 -36.57
CA PRO A 503 73.23 -30.11 -37.87
C PRO A 503 72.28 -29.02 -38.39
N MET A 504 71.59 -28.25 -37.52
CA MET A 504 70.61 -27.25 -37.98
C MET A 504 71.23 -25.99 -38.61
N LYS A 505 72.52 -25.71 -38.36
CA LYS A 505 73.22 -24.58 -39.02
C LYS A 505 73.74 -24.88 -40.44
N ARG A 506 73.70 -26.13 -40.93
CA ARG A 506 74.15 -26.45 -42.31
C ARG A 506 73.02 -26.62 -43.33
N GLY A 507 71.76 -26.66 -42.91
CA GLY A 507 70.61 -26.74 -43.83
C GLY A 507 70.15 -25.41 -44.43
N LEU A 508 70.41 -24.28 -43.76
CA LEU A 508 69.84 -22.97 -44.15
C LEU A 508 70.79 -22.05 -44.93
N ILE A 509 72.07 -22.42 -45.10
CA ILE A 509 73.02 -21.64 -45.94
C ILE A 509 72.76 -21.88 -47.45
N ASN A 510 71.98 -22.90 -47.84
CA ASN A 510 71.75 -23.24 -49.26
C ASN A 510 70.38 -22.87 -49.84
N LEU A 511 69.46 -22.29 -49.08
CA LEU A 511 68.14 -21.87 -49.63
C LEU A 511 68.01 -20.36 -49.87
N ASN A 512 68.94 -19.54 -49.36
CA ASN A 512 68.84 -18.07 -49.47
C ASN A 512 69.68 -17.46 -50.60
N LYS A 513 69.99 -18.23 -51.67
CA LYS A 513 70.72 -17.73 -52.85
C LYS A 513 69.99 -17.81 -54.19
N HIS A 514 68.79 -18.38 -54.26
CA HIS A 514 68.00 -18.40 -55.50
C HIS A 514 66.50 -18.18 -55.20
N SER A 515 66.09 -16.92 -55.03
CA SER A 515 64.83 -16.36 -55.58
C SER A 515 64.53 -14.98 -55.00
N ILE A 516 65.41 -14.01 -55.26
CA ILE A 516 65.00 -12.63 -55.47
C ILE A 516 65.66 -12.18 -56.77
N LYS A 517 65.02 -12.54 -57.88
CA LYS A 517 65.18 -11.86 -59.17
C LYS A 517 63.90 -12.03 -59.99
N LYS A 518 63.11 -10.93 -59.98
CA LYS A 518 62.13 -10.51 -60.98
C LYS A 518 60.80 -11.28 -61.10
N ILE A 519 59.73 -10.47 -61.07
CA ILE A 519 58.38 -10.62 -61.63
C ILE A 519 57.44 -11.50 -60.80
#